data_AF-A0A3D1FBA2-F1
#
_entry.id   AF-A0A3D1FBA2-F1
#
_cell.length_a   1.000
_cell.length_b   1.000
_cell.length_c   1.000
_cell.angle_alpha   90.00
_cell.angle_beta   90.00
_cell.angle_gamma   90.00
#
_symmetry.space_group_name_H-M   'P 1'
#
loop_
_entity.id
_entity.type
_entity.pdbx_description
1 polymer ?
#
loop_
_entity_poly.entity_id
_entity_poly.type
_entity_poly.pdbx_seq_one_letter_code
_entity_poly.pdbx_strand_id
1 'polypeptide(L)'
;AMSYGLSCVVSDIPANREVGLPEERLFKAGDITALAGKISEYREKPLNSEEKTLQIKSISDKYDWDKIAEKTLEVYKKAIGLSVKEKHI
;
A
#
# COMPACT_ATOMS: atom_id res chain seq x y z
N ALA A 1 0.32 6.04 -6.53
CA ALA A 1 1.00 7.17 -5.86
C ALA A 1 2.31 6.72 -5.19
N MET A 2 2.28 5.86 -4.18
CA MET A 2 3.50 5.41 -3.47
C MET A 2 4.48 4.59 -4.33
N SER A 3 4.00 3.79 -5.29
CA SER A 3 4.86 3.09 -6.27
C SER A 3 5.64 4.02 -7.20
N TYR A 4 5.24 5.29 -7.28
CA TYR A 4 5.94 6.35 -8.01
C TYR A 4 6.76 7.25 -7.06
N GLY A 5 6.81 6.89 -5.77
CA GLY A 5 7.56 7.62 -4.75
C GLY A 5 6.95 8.96 -4.37
N LEU A 6 5.62 9.10 -4.44
CA LEU A 6 4.93 10.31 -4.00
C LEU A 6 4.68 10.28 -2.48
N SER A 7 4.93 11.40 -1.80
CA SER A 7 4.55 11.57 -0.39
C SER A 7 3.02 11.50 -0.26
N CYS A 8 2.52 10.55 0.52
CA CYS A 8 1.09 10.32 0.70
C CYS A 8 0.67 10.55 2.15
N VAL A 9 -0.56 11.03 2.31
CA VAL A 9 -1.34 11.01 3.55
C VAL A 9 -2.63 10.25 3.23
N VAL A 10 -3.13 9.45 4.17
CA VAL A 10 -4.22 8.50 3.91
C VAL A 10 -5.24 8.53 5.04
N SER A 11 -6.49 8.20 4.74
CA SER A 11 -7.50 8.08 5.79
C SER A 11 -7.24 6.86 6.66
N ASP A 12 -7.73 6.87 7.89
CA ASP A 12 -7.59 5.83 8.90
C ASP A 12 -8.47 4.58 8.71
N ILE A 13 -9.03 4.40 7.50
CA ILE A 13 -9.79 3.19 7.16
C ILE A 13 -8.91 1.94 7.22
N PRO A 14 -9.47 0.76 7.53
CA PRO A 14 -8.68 -0.46 7.70
C PRO A 14 -7.73 -0.75 6.54
N ALA A 15 -8.19 -0.63 5.29
CA ALA A 15 -7.37 -0.91 4.10
C ALA A 15 -6.10 -0.04 4.00
N ASN A 16 -6.14 1.21 4.47
CA ASN A 16 -4.97 2.08 4.46
C ASN A 16 -4.02 1.82 5.63
N ARG A 17 -4.54 1.32 6.77
CA ARG A 17 -3.72 0.90 7.92
C ARG A 17 -2.85 -0.31 7.57
N GLU A 18 -3.36 -1.23 6.77
CA GLU A 18 -2.61 -2.40 6.28
C GLU A 18 -1.36 -2.03 5.44
N VAL A 19 -1.31 -0.81 4.87
CA VAL A 19 -0.12 -0.32 4.16
C VAL A 19 1.06 -0.09 5.12
N GLY A 20 0.77 0.21 6.39
CA GLY A 20 1.79 0.41 7.43
C GLY A 20 2.51 1.75 7.33
N LEU A 21 1.81 2.83 6.94
CA LEU A 21 2.35 4.18 7.06
C LEU A 21 2.38 4.61 8.56
N PRO A 22 3.32 5.48 8.96
CA PRO A 22 3.32 6.06 10.31
C PRO A 22 1.99 6.76 10.64
N GLU A 23 1.55 6.71 11.90
CA GLU A 23 0.27 7.28 12.36
C GLU A 23 0.15 8.78 12.04
N GLU A 24 1.27 9.51 11.96
CA GLU A 24 1.28 10.93 11.62
C GLU A 24 0.83 11.20 10.17
N ARG A 25 0.83 10.17 9.30
CA ARG A 25 0.33 10.25 7.93
C ARG A 25 -1.14 9.88 7.80
N LEU A 26 -1.79 9.46 8.89
CA LEU A 26 -3.19 9.11 8.92
C LEU A 26 -4.05 10.31 9.33
N PHE A 27 -5.27 10.36 8.79
CA PHE A 27 -6.33 11.30 9.21
C PHE A 27 -7.67 10.58 9.30
N LYS A 28 -8.61 11.10 10.08
CA LYS A 28 -9.93 10.48 10.22
C LYS A 28 -10.71 10.52 8.91
N ALA A 29 -11.26 9.39 8.47
CA ALA A 29 -12.09 9.34 7.28
C ALA A 29 -13.28 10.32 7.37
N GLY A 30 -13.45 11.16 6.34
CA GLY A 30 -14.47 12.21 6.29
C GLY A 30 -14.08 13.54 6.96
N ASP A 31 -12.95 13.61 7.64
CA ASP A 31 -12.45 14.86 8.25
C ASP A 31 -11.65 15.68 7.23
N ILE A 32 -12.34 16.63 6.58
CA ILE A 32 -11.76 17.51 5.56
C ILE A 32 -10.71 18.44 6.16
N THR A 33 -10.93 18.91 7.39
CA THR A 33 -10.00 19.83 8.07
C THR A 33 -8.68 19.12 8.37
N ALA A 34 -8.73 17.89 8.89
CA ALA A 34 -7.55 17.08 9.14
C ALA A 34 -6.80 16.75 7.84
N LEU A 35 -7.52 16.40 6.76
CA LEU A 35 -6.93 16.17 5.45
C LEU A 35 -6.18 17.41 4.93
N ALA A 36 -6.83 18.59 4.95
CA ALA A 36 -6.23 19.84 4.49
C ALA A 36 -4.99 20.23 5.30
N GLY A 37 -5.04 20.04 6.62
CA GLY A 37 -3.91 20.25 7.51
C GLY A 37 -2.73 19.33 7.16
N LYS A 38 -3.00 18.03 6.96
CA LYS A 38 -1.98 17.04 6.61
C LYS A 38 -1.33 17.28 5.25
N ILE A 39 -2.13 17.65 4.23
CA ILE A 39 -1.58 18.02 2.92
C ILE A 39 -0.65 19.24 3.06
N SER A 40 -1.09 20.27 3.79
CA SER A 40 -0.29 21.49 3.99
C SER A 40 1.01 21.18 4.74
N GLU A 41 0.96 20.34 5.77
CA GLU A 41 2.12 19.91 6.55
C GLU A 41 3.15 19.16 5.68
N TYR A 42 2.70 18.14 4.93
CA TYR A 42 3.60 17.26 4.17
C TYR A 42 4.03 17.82 2.83
N ARG A 43 3.40 18.91 2.36
CA ARG A 43 3.92 19.73 1.25
C ARG A 43 5.29 20.31 1.58
N GLU A 44 5.47 20.78 2.83
CA GLU A 44 6.73 21.37 3.31
C GLU A 44 7.75 20.32 3.76
N LYS A 45 7.37 19.03 3.75
CA LYS A 45 8.21 17.88 4.15
C LYS A 45 8.27 16.83 3.02
N PRO A 46 8.84 17.16 1.85
CA PRO A 46 8.95 16.20 0.75
C PRO A 46 9.87 15.03 1.14
N LEU A 47 9.60 13.86 0.57
CA LEU A 47 10.51 12.72 0.72
C LEU A 47 11.85 13.03 0.08
N ASN A 48 12.94 12.67 0.74
CA ASN A 48 14.27 12.69 0.14
C ASN A 48 14.46 11.50 -0.83
N SER A 49 15.55 11.50 -1.59
CA SER A 49 15.82 10.49 -2.62
C SER A 49 15.91 9.05 -2.07
N GLU A 50 16.46 8.89 -0.86
CA GLU A 50 16.59 7.58 -0.20
C GLU A 50 15.22 7.07 0.25
N GLU A 51 14.45 7.90 0.96
CA GLU A 51 13.08 7.59 1.39
C GLU A 51 12.19 7.23 0.21
N LYS A 52 12.32 7.97 -0.90
CA LYS A 52 11.59 7.69 -2.15
C LYS A 52 11.94 6.31 -2.71
N THR A 53 13.23 5.98 -2.76
CA THR A 53 13.71 4.69 -3.27
C THR A 53 13.24 3.53 -2.40
N LEU A 54 13.32 3.69 -1.07
CA LEU A 54 12.85 2.70 -0.11
C LEU A 54 11.33 2.47 -0.22
N GLN A 55 10.55 3.55 -0.36
CA GLN A 55 9.11 3.45 -0.54
C GLN A 55 8.76 2.69 -1.83
N ILE A 56 9.36 3.08 -2.96
CA ILE A 56 9.10 2.42 -4.26
C ILE A 56 9.40 0.93 -4.15
N LYS A 57 10.58 0.58 -3.63
CA LYS A 57 10.98 -0.83 -3.45
C LYS A 57 9.99 -1.58 -2.56
N SER A 58 9.64 -1.03 -1.40
CA SER A 58 8.72 -1.69 -0.47
C SER A 58 7.33 -1.93 -1.08
N ILE A 59 6.81 -0.97 -1.85
CA ILE A 59 5.51 -1.10 -2.51
C ILE A 59 5.58 -2.13 -3.65
N SER A 60 6.63 -2.09 -4.48
CA SER A 60 6.81 -3.06 -5.56
C SER A 60 6.97 -4.49 -5.02
N ASP A 61 7.66 -4.68 -3.90
CA ASP A 61 7.86 -6.01 -3.30
C ASP A 61 6.56 -6.56 -2.68
N LYS A 62 5.77 -5.70 -2.00
CA LYS A 62 4.55 -6.11 -1.28
C LYS A 62 3.31 -6.21 -2.18
N TYR A 63 3.19 -5.32 -3.17
CA TYR A 63 2.01 -5.18 -4.02
C TYR A 63 2.32 -5.52 -5.48
N ASP A 64 3.09 -6.59 -5.66
CA ASP A 64 3.43 -7.19 -6.94
C ASP A 64 2.20 -7.83 -7.59
N TRP A 65 1.81 -7.34 -8.77
CA TRP A 65 0.60 -7.80 -9.48
C TRP A 65 0.66 -9.26 -9.89
N ASP A 66 1.82 -9.78 -10.29
CA ASP A 66 1.95 -11.16 -10.73
C ASP A 66 1.72 -12.10 -9.54
N LYS A 67 2.34 -11.80 -8.39
CA LYS A 67 2.14 -12.56 -7.15
C LYS A 67 0.71 -12.48 -6.64
N ILE A 68 0.08 -11.31 -6.72
CA ILE A 68 -1.31 -11.12 -6.29
C ILE A 68 -2.25 -11.92 -7.20
N ALA A 69 -2.02 -11.92 -8.52
CA ALA A 69 -2.82 -12.67 -9.47
C ALA A 69 -2.69 -14.19 -9.25
N GLU A 70 -1.49 -14.69 -8.98
CA GLU A 70 -1.25 -16.09 -8.63
C GLU A 70 -2.02 -16.50 -7.37
N LYS A 71 -1.90 -15.74 -6.28
CA LYS A 71 -2.65 -15.98 -5.04
C LYS A 71 -4.17 -15.92 -5.24
N THR A 72 -4.63 -14.98 -6.07
CA THR A 72 -6.06 -14.88 -6.41
C THR A 72 -6.53 -16.13 -7.15
N LEU A 73 -5.74 -16.62 -8.11
CA LEU A 73 -6.03 -17.84 -8.85
C LEU A 73 -6.06 -19.09 -7.95
N GLU A 74 -5.18 -19.17 -6.93
CA GLU A 74 -5.19 -20.24 -5.94
C GLU A 74 -6.51 -20.29 -5.17
N VAL A 75 -7.04 -19.13 -4.75
CA VAL A 75 -8.35 -19.03 -4.09
C VAL A 75 -9.46 -19.54 -5.01
N TYR A 76 -9.45 -19.15 -6.29
CA TYR A 76 -10.44 -19.63 -7.26
C TYR A 76 -10.35 -21.13 -7.49
N LYS A 77 -9.14 -21.68 -7.66
CA LYS A 77 -8.93 -23.13 -7.78
C LYS A 77 -9.47 -23.89 -6.56
N LYS A 78 -9.18 -23.39 -5.35
CA LYS A 78 -9.68 -23.96 -4.10
C LYS A 78 -11.21 -23.94 -4.03
N ALA A 79 -11.85 -22.83 -4.43
CA ALA A 79 -13.30 -22.69 -4.41
C ALA A 79 -14.02 -23.68 -5.34
N ILE A 80 -13.40 -24.08 -6.45
CA ILE A 80 -13.95 -25.06 -7.41
C ILE A 80 -13.41 -26.49 -7.22
N GLY A 81 -12.68 -26.76 -6.12
CA GLY A 81 -12.19 -28.09 -5.77
C GLY A 81 -10.95 -28.57 -6.56
N LEU A 82 -10.25 -27.67 -7.25
CA LEU A 82 -8.97 -28.00 -7.88
C LEU A 82 -7.84 -27.97 -6.83
N SER A 83 -7.17 -29.10 -6.64
CA SER A 83 -5.91 -29.16 -5.90
C SER A 83 -4.82 -28.42 -6.67
N VAL A 84 -4.18 -27.45 -6.02
CA VAL A 84 -2.96 -26.81 -6.52
C VAL A 84 -1.82 -27.80 -6.30
N LYS A 85 -1.29 -28.40 -7.37
CA LYS A 85 -0.04 -29.16 -7.28
C LYS A 85 1.09 -28.18 -6.96
N GLU A 86 1.79 -28.39 -5.86
CA GLU A 86 2.99 -27.62 -5.52
C GLU A 86 4.04 -27.80 -6.62
N LYS A 87 4.50 -26.68 -7.20
CA LYS A 87 5.71 -26.69 -8.03
C LYS A 87 6.90 -26.91 -7.09
N HIS A 88 7.39 -28.15 -7.02
CA HIS A 88 8.73 -28.42 -6.53
C HIS A 88 9.72 -27.84 -7.56
N ILE A 89 10.45 -26.82 -7.14
CA ILE A 89 11.69 -26.37 -7.79
C ILE A 89 12.83 -27.01 -7.00
#